data_AF-A0A7R9UNU8-F1
#
_entry.id   AF-A0A7R9UNU8-F1
#
_cell.length_a   1.000
_cell.length_b   1.000
_cell.length_c   1.000
_cell.angle_alpha   90.00
_cell.angle_beta   90.00
_cell.angle_gamma   90.00
#
_symmetry.space_group_name_H-M   'P 1'
#
loop_
_entity.id
_entity.type
_entity.pdbx_description
1 polymer ?
#
loop_
_entity_poly.entity_id
_entity_poly.type
_entity_poly.pdbx_seq_one_letter_code
_entity_poly.pdbx_strand_id
1 'polypeptide(L)'
;SPDRWELDRFRCTHQETHGDLLITQTNVAFLARHGRRSFVLPARDIVRLHTKRYMAWNNQTDNSLEIVLSTGKSEQFDGFWERDECLNLVLAAGRYCGVQIAVDRAASEAAPPGHATAQ
;
A
#
# COMPACT_ATOMS: atom_id res chain seq x y z
N SER A 1 -24.56 -3.96 15.75
CA SER A 1 -23.32 -4.67 15.37
C SER A 1 -22.23 -3.66 15.09
N PRO A 2 -21.04 -3.79 15.69
CA PRO A 2 -19.87 -3.11 15.14
C PRO A 2 -19.61 -3.70 13.73
N ASP A 3 -18.74 -3.08 12.93
CA ASP A 3 -18.19 -3.66 11.69
C ASP A 3 -19.02 -3.50 10.39
N ARG A 4 -19.73 -2.38 10.20
CA ARG A 4 -20.36 -2.05 8.89
C ARG A 4 -19.55 -1.11 7.98
N TRP A 5 -18.32 -0.77 8.33
CA TRP A 5 -17.54 0.28 7.64
C TRP A 5 -16.10 -0.09 7.29
N GLU A 6 -15.57 -1.18 7.87
CA GLU A 6 -14.29 -1.77 7.47
C GLU A 6 -14.47 -2.51 6.14
N LEU A 7 -13.62 -2.19 5.17
CA LEU A 7 -13.53 -2.93 3.92
C LEU A 7 -12.60 -4.13 4.11
N ASP A 8 -11.38 -3.90 4.61
CA ASP A 8 -10.41 -4.96 4.91
C ASP A 8 -9.22 -4.44 5.76
N ARG A 9 -8.33 -5.35 6.18
CA ARG A 9 -7.10 -5.08 6.93
C ARG A 9 -5.91 -5.85 6.38
N PHE A 10 -4.77 -5.18 6.27
CA PHE A 10 -3.55 -5.75 5.69
C PHE A 10 -2.39 -5.66 6.65
N ARG A 11 -1.69 -6.78 6.87
CA ARG A 11 -0.47 -6.77 7.69
C ARG A 11 0.63 -5.99 6.98
N CYS A 12 1.27 -5.07 7.69
CA CYS A 12 2.39 -4.29 7.16
C CYS A 12 3.32 -3.80 8.26
N THR A 13 4.40 -3.15 7.85
CA THR A 13 5.33 -2.46 8.73
C THR A 13 5.39 -0.99 8.34
N HIS A 14 5.40 -0.09 9.33
CA HIS A 14 5.58 1.34 9.14
C HIS A 14 6.64 1.85 10.12
N GLN A 15 7.71 2.47 9.62
CA GLN A 15 8.83 2.96 10.45
C GLN A 15 9.28 1.92 11.51
N GLU A 16 9.62 0.71 11.03
CA GLU A 16 10.03 -0.44 11.88
C GLU A 16 8.97 -0.92 12.89
N THR A 17 7.73 -0.47 12.75
CA THR A 17 6.60 -0.87 13.60
C THR A 17 5.70 -1.82 12.86
N HIS A 18 5.54 -3.04 13.36
CA HIS A 18 4.55 -3.97 12.83
C HIS A 18 3.13 -3.54 13.24
N GLY A 19 2.23 -3.60 12.27
CA GLY A 19 0.84 -3.21 12.44
C GLY A 19 -0.03 -3.75 11.33
N ASP A 20 -1.24 -3.21 11.28
CA ASP A 20 -2.21 -3.50 10.25
C ASP A 20 -2.66 -2.18 9.60
N LEU A 21 -2.66 -2.14 8.27
CA LEU A 21 -3.26 -1.08 7.49
C LEU A 21 -4.74 -1.42 7.28
N LEU A 22 -5.59 -0.71 8.00
CA LEU A 22 -7.04 -0.83 7.96
C LEU A 22 -7.60 0.08 6.86
N ILE A 23 -8.43 -0.47 5.98
CA ILE A 23 -9.12 0.29 4.94
C ILE A 23 -10.61 0.31 5.23
N THR A 24 -11.18 1.51 5.15
CA THR A 24 -12.61 1.79 5.28
C THR A 24 -13.08 2.50 4.03
N GLN A 25 -14.39 2.74 3.90
CA GLN A 25 -14.92 3.50 2.78
C GLN A 25 -14.33 4.92 2.64
N THR A 26 -13.91 5.54 3.76
CA THR A 26 -13.52 6.96 3.78
C THR A 26 -12.13 7.23 4.35
N ASN A 27 -11.46 6.21 4.87
CA ASN A 27 -10.18 6.33 5.57
C ASN A 27 -9.29 5.12 5.33
N VAL A 28 -7.98 5.37 5.39
CA VAL A 28 -6.91 4.40 5.54
C VAL A 28 -6.26 4.65 6.89
N ALA A 29 -6.16 3.66 7.76
CA ALA A 29 -5.62 3.83 9.11
C ALA A 29 -4.51 2.82 9.37
N PHE A 30 -3.44 3.25 10.05
CA PHE A 30 -2.42 2.36 10.55
C PHE A 30 -2.66 2.07 12.02
N LEU A 31 -2.75 0.77 12.36
CA LEU A 31 -2.95 0.28 13.72
C LEU A 31 -1.69 -0.47 14.17
N ALA A 32 -0.89 0.15 15.05
CA ALA A 32 0.32 -0.47 15.59
C ALA A 32 -0.02 -1.57 16.62
N ARG A 33 0.66 -2.72 16.57
CA ARG A 33 0.39 -3.84 17.50
C ARG A 33 0.90 -3.66 18.94
N HIS A 34 1.88 -2.77 19.16
CA HIS A 34 2.58 -2.65 20.45
C HIS A 34 2.55 -1.23 21.05
N GLY A 35 1.40 -0.54 20.99
CA GLY A 35 1.23 0.76 21.67
C GLY A 35 2.07 1.91 21.10
N ARG A 36 2.71 1.70 19.94
CA ARG A 36 3.29 2.78 19.12
C ARG A 36 2.18 3.61 18.46
N ARG A 37 2.57 4.67 17.75
CA ARG A 37 1.66 5.64 17.14
C ARG A 37 0.81 5.01 16.02
N SER A 38 -0.47 4.83 16.30
CA SER A 38 -1.51 4.62 15.28
C SER A 38 -1.97 5.97 14.72
N PHE A 39 -2.45 5.98 13.47
CA PHE A 39 -2.93 7.21 12.83
C PHE A 39 -3.93 6.91 11.72
N VAL A 40 -4.66 7.94 11.30
CA VAL A 40 -5.70 7.86 10.27
C VAL A 40 -5.40 8.85 9.16
N LEU A 41 -5.50 8.37 7.93
CA LEU A 41 -5.38 9.13 6.69
C LEU A 41 -6.75 9.15 5.99
N PRO A 42 -7.39 10.32 5.86
CA PRO A 42 -8.63 10.42 5.10
C PRO A 42 -8.38 10.06 3.63
N ALA A 43 -9.20 9.19 3.05
CA ALA A 43 -9.00 8.73 1.68
C ALA A 43 -9.10 9.89 0.67
N ARG A 44 -9.92 10.91 0.98
CA ARG A 44 -10.04 12.16 0.19
C ARG A 44 -8.74 12.98 0.13
N ASP A 45 -7.82 12.78 1.08
CA ASP A 45 -6.56 13.53 1.15
C ASP A 45 -5.44 12.78 0.43
N ILE A 46 -5.66 11.53 -0.01
CA ILE A 46 -4.67 10.75 -0.77
C ILE A 46 -4.70 11.19 -2.22
N VAL A 47 -3.54 11.57 -2.77
CA VAL A 47 -3.42 12.02 -4.16
C VAL A 47 -2.67 11.05 -5.06
N ARG A 48 -1.79 10.23 -4.47
CA ARG A 48 -0.95 9.29 -5.21
C ARG A 48 -0.55 8.08 -4.37
N LEU A 49 -0.43 6.94 -5.03
CA LEU A 49 0.11 5.71 -4.48
C LEU A 49 1.32 5.29 -5.30
N HIS A 50 2.44 5.00 -4.63
CA HIS A 50 3.60 4.37 -5.26
C HIS A 50 3.74 2.94 -4.77
N THR A 51 3.84 1.98 -5.67
CA THR A 51 4.20 0.61 -5.30
C THR A 51 5.67 0.39 -5.58
N LYS A 52 6.42 -0.22 -4.65
CA LYS A 52 7.78 -0.73 -4.92
C LYS A 52 7.78 -2.24 -4.75
N ARG A 53 8.58 -2.92 -5.56
CA ARG A 53 8.88 -4.36 -5.42
C ARG A 53 10.38 -4.44 -5.23
N TYR A 54 10.85 -4.61 -4.00
CA TYR A 54 12.26 -4.86 -3.77
C TYR A 54 12.55 -6.33 -4.07
N MET A 55 13.32 -6.58 -5.12
CA MET A 55 14.01 -7.85 -5.32
C MET A 55 15.30 -7.80 -4.49
N ALA A 56 15.21 -7.92 -3.16
CA ALA A 56 16.41 -8.20 -2.39
C ALA A 56 16.87 -9.63 -2.75
N TRP A 57 18.16 -9.78 -3.07
CA TRP A 57 18.82 -11.01 -3.54
C TRP A 57 18.68 -12.24 -2.60
N ASN A 58 17.99 -12.08 -1.47
CA ASN A 58 17.67 -13.10 -0.47
C ASN A 58 16.16 -13.38 -0.41
N ASN A 59 15.51 -13.74 -1.51
CA ASN A 59 14.17 -14.36 -1.58
C ASN A 59 13.00 -13.75 -0.77
N GLN A 60 13.13 -12.55 -0.23
CA GLN A 60 12.03 -11.77 0.33
C GLN A 60 11.76 -10.62 -0.62
N THR A 61 10.69 -10.76 -1.41
CA THR A 61 10.11 -9.64 -2.12
C THR A 61 9.54 -8.69 -1.08
N ASP A 62 10.21 -7.57 -0.82
CA ASP A 62 9.63 -6.52 0.00
C ASP A 62 8.58 -5.81 -0.87
N ASN A 63 7.32 -6.19 -0.68
CA ASN A 63 6.20 -5.56 -1.34
C ASN A 63 5.79 -4.36 -0.51
N SER A 64 5.93 -3.16 -1.08
CA SER A 64 5.66 -1.95 -0.35
C SER A 64 4.77 -0.96 -1.08
N LEU A 65 4.10 -0.14 -0.29
CA LEU A 65 3.13 0.86 -0.70
C LEU A 65 3.46 2.19 -0.01
N GLU A 66 3.69 3.22 -0.81
CA GLU A 66 3.83 4.59 -0.33
C GLU A 66 2.54 5.37 -0.61
N ILE A 67 1.98 6.01 0.41
CA ILE A 67 0.78 6.82 0.31
C ILE A 67 1.18 8.29 0.37
N VAL A 68 0.88 9.05 -0.70
CA VAL A 68 1.16 10.49 -0.76
C VAL A 68 -0.13 11.27 -0.56
N LEU A 69 -0.07 12.23 0.36
CA LEU A 69 -1.19 13.10 0.72
C LEU A 69 -1.14 14.42 -0.04
N SER A 70 -2.27 15.09 -0.15
CA SER A 70 -2.43 16.45 -0.72
C SER A 70 -1.58 17.50 0.00
N THR A 71 -1.20 17.24 1.25
CA THR A 71 -0.30 18.07 2.05
C THR A 71 1.17 17.98 1.64
N GLY A 72 1.51 17.06 0.74
CA GLY A 72 2.89 16.75 0.35
C GLY A 72 3.61 15.76 1.28
N LYS A 73 2.98 15.34 2.39
CA LYS A 73 3.50 14.25 3.23
C LYS A 73 3.33 12.90 2.55
N SER A 74 4.25 11.97 2.83
CA SER A 74 4.11 10.58 2.42
C SER A 74 4.31 9.62 3.59
N GLU A 75 3.59 8.50 3.55
CA GLU A 75 3.67 7.42 4.52
C GLU A 75 4.02 6.12 3.81
N GLN A 76 5.17 5.53 4.16
CA GLN A 76 5.67 4.29 3.59
C GLN A 76 5.23 3.10 4.44
N PHE A 77 4.75 2.06 3.77
CA PHE A 77 4.34 0.79 4.38
C PHE A 77 5.01 -0.38 3.64
N ASP A 78 5.62 -1.29 4.38
CA ASP A 78 6.44 -2.38 3.84
C ASP A 78 5.95 -3.77 4.31
N GLY A 79 6.49 -4.84 3.73
CA GLY A 79 6.21 -6.21 4.14
C GLY A 79 4.78 -6.70 3.87
N PHE A 80 4.10 -6.17 2.85
CA PHE A 80 2.76 -6.65 2.49
C PHE A 80 2.81 -8.03 1.84
N TRP A 81 1.90 -8.92 2.25
CA TRP A 81 1.61 -10.13 1.49
C TRP A 81 0.66 -9.82 0.32
N GLU A 82 -0.44 -9.11 0.59
CA GLU A 82 -1.50 -8.77 -0.38
C GLU A 82 -1.44 -7.29 -0.84
N ARG A 83 -0.25 -6.79 -1.21
CA ARG A 83 -0.05 -5.37 -1.58
C ARG A 83 -1.03 -4.87 -2.64
N ASP A 84 -1.23 -5.66 -3.69
CA ASP A 84 -2.04 -5.22 -4.84
C ASP A 84 -3.53 -5.16 -4.50
N GLU A 85 -4.00 -6.04 -3.62
CA GLU A 85 -5.37 -5.99 -3.10
C GLU A 85 -5.56 -4.77 -2.19
N CYS A 86 -4.60 -4.53 -1.28
CA CYS A 86 -4.55 -3.34 -0.46
C CYS A 86 -4.60 -2.06 -1.31
N LEU A 87 -3.76 -1.97 -2.34
CA LEU A 87 -3.74 -0.87 -3.31
C LEU A 87 -5.13 -0.66 -3.94
N ASN A 88 -5.75 -1.73 -4.44
CA ASN A 88 -7.05 -1.66 -5.11
C ASN A 88 -8.16 -1.16 -4.17
N LEU A 89 -8.14 -1.54 -2.90
CA LEU A 89 -9.09 -1.06 -1.91
C LEU A 89 -8.85 0.40 -1.52
N VAL A 90 -7.61 0.87 -1.43
CA VAL A 90 -7.34 2.31 -1.26
C VAL A 90 -7.89 3.12 -2.44
N LEU A 91 -7.70 2.63 -3.67
CA LEU A 91 -8.28 3.26 -4.87
C LEU A 91 -9.81 3.29 -4.82
N ALA A 92 -10.44 2.23 -4.32
CA ALA A 92 -11.89 2.18 -4.15
C ALA A 92 -12.38 3.19 -3.11
N ALA A 93 -11.68 3.32 -1.98
CA ALA A 93 -11.98 4.33 -0.97
C ALA A 93 -11.82 5.76 -1.52
N GLY A 94 -10.79 6.01 -2.33
CA GLY A 94 -10.63 7.28 -3.04
C GLY A 94 -11.83 7.61 -3.94
N ARG A 95 -12.25 6.64 -4.79
CA ARG A 95 -13.44 6.81 -5.65
C ARG A 95 -14.71 7.07 -4.84
N TYR A 96 -14.89 6.38 -3.71
CA TYR A 96 -16.03 6.61 -2.81
C TYR A 96 -16.04 8.04 -2.26
N CYS A 97 -14.87 8.60 -1.96
CA CYS A 97 -14.70 10.00 -1.57
C CYS A 97 -14.74 11.00 -2.73
N GLY A 98 -14.97 10.56 -3.96
CA GLY A 98 -14.99 11.42 -5.14
C GLY A 98 -13.62 11.92 -5.59
N VAL A 99 -12.53 11.25 -5.20
CA VAL A 99 -11.16 11.60 -5.59
C VAL A 99 -10.55 10.56 -6.53
N GLN A 100 -9.81 11.03 -7.53
CA GLN A 100 -9.00 10.19 -8.40
C GLN A 100 -7.58 10.14 -7.87
N ILE A 101 -7.17 8.96 -7.41
CA ILE A 101 -5.83 8.71 -6.88
C ILE A 101 -4.93 8.25 -8.03
N ALA A 102 -3.82 8.95 -8.26
CA ALA A 102 -2.82 8.54 -9.25
C ALA A 102 -2.04 7.30 -8.75
N VAL A 103 -1.59 6.44 -9.66
CA VAL A 103 -0.82 5.24 -9.31
C VAL A 103 0.45 5.18 -10.14
N ASP A 104 1.58 5.21 -9.45
CA ASP A 104 2.87 4.91 -10.05
C ASP A 104 3.24 3.47 -9.67
N ARG A 105 2.97 2.56 -10.60
CA ARG A 105 3.36 1.16 -10.42
C ARG A 105 4.86 1.03 -10.62
N ALA A 106 5.52 0.21 -9.81
CA ALA A 106 6.89 -0.21 -10.12
C ALA A 106 6.87 -0.74 -11.55
N ALA A 107 7.76 -0.25 -12.40
CA ALA A 107 8.00 -0.88 -13.69
C ALA A 107 8.26 -2.36 -13.39
N SER A 108 7.39 -3.24 -13.91
CA SER A 108 7.70 -4.65 -13.91
C SER A 108 9.04 -4.75 -14.62
N GLU A 109 10.12 -5.04 -13.89
CA GLU A 109 11.42 -5.25 -14.53
C GLU A 109 11.19 -6.24 -15.67
N ALA A 110 11.59 -5.82 -16.87
CA ALA A 110 11.52 -6.63 -18.06
C ALA A 110 12.10 -8.00 -17.73
N ALA A 111 11.45 -9.06 -18.23
CA ALA A 111 12.05 -10.39 -18.21
C ALA A 111 13.51 -10.29 -18.66
N PRO A 112 14.46 -10.97 -17.98
CA PRO A 112 15.86 -10.90 -18.37
C PRO A 112 15.99 -11.22 -19.86
N PRO A 113 16.76 -10.43 -20.64
CA PRO A 113 16.92 -10.69 -22.05
C PRO A 113 17.73 -11.98 -22.24
N GLY A 114 17.13 -12.94 -22.96
CA GLY A 114 17.87 -13.94 -23.73
C GLY A 114 18.08 -15.32 -23.08
N HIS A 115 17.25 -16.28 -23.46
CA HIS A 115 17.79 -17.44 -24.16
C HIS A 115 17.29 -17.36 -25.60
N ALA A 116 18.06 -16.68 -26.45
CA ALA A 116 18.04 -16.99 -27.86
C ALA A 116 18.42 -18.46 -27.98
N THR A 117 17.49 -19.29 -28.40
CA THR A 117 17.76 -20.65 -28.86
C THR A 117 18.75 -20.53 -30.02
N ALA A 118 20.01 -20.86 -29.74
CA ALA A 118 20.99 -21.12 -30.80
C ALA A 118 20.52 -22.36 -31.56
N GLN A 119 20.30 -22.18 -32.86
CA GLN A 119 20.09 -23.26 -33.82
C GLN A 119 21.39 -24.01 -34.10
#